data_AF-A0A0E4CMW6-F1
#
_entry.id   AF-A0A0E4CMW6-F1
#
_cell.length_a   1.000
_cell.length_b   1.000
_cell.length_c   1.000
_cell.angle_alpha   90.00
_cell.angle_beta   90.00
_cell.angle_gamma   90.00
#
_symmetry.space_group_name_H-M   'P 1'
#
loop_
_entity.id
_entity.type
_entity.pdbx_description
1 polymer ?
#
loop_
_entity_poly.entity_id
_entity_poly.type
_entity_poly.pdbx_seq_one_letter_code
_entity_poly.pdbx_strand_id
1 'polypeptide(L)'
;MPLYRLAVAPADVSGSRLRLALNAPEPPLLASHALRHPDGGALRLAVLGASHLVTIEHAVATFSEQVSCTAESDTGMLPEHAEASGYALQSRTTTHDEATFRQLARELRDRCRAENAWLGGTFPGDDAALTVLAAEPDGTGWRWQTWHLYPQRSQVSGGVVVHTASRWHP
;
A
#
# COMPACT_ATOMS: atom_id res chain seq x y z
N MET A 1 12.42 5.59 11.82
CA MET A 1 11.76 6.52 10.87
C MET A 1 11.18 5.69 9.74
N PRO A 2 9.86 5.55 9.58
CA PRO A 2 9.34 4.73 8.49
C PRO A 2 8.83 5.56 7.29
N LEU A 3 9.28 6.81 7.12
CA LEU A 3 9.13 7.54 5.85
C LEU A 3 10.45 7.52 5.10
N TYR A 4 10.51 6.78 4.01
CA TYR A 4 11.68 6.61 3.15
C TYR A 4 11.59 7.52 1.92
N ARG A 5 12.69 8.22 1.62
CA ARG A 5 12.86 8.89 0.32
C ARG A 5 13.53 7.91 -0.64
N LEU A 6 12.79 7.45 -1.64
CA LEU A 6 13.27 6.46 -2.60
C LEU A 6 14.01 7.15 -3.75
N ALA A 7 15.18 6.64 -4.12
CA ALA A 7 15.99 7.18 -5.21
C ALA A 7 15.64 6.58 -6.58
N VAL A 8 14.66 5.68 -6.64
CA VAL A 8 14.24 4.97 -7.86
C VAL A 8 12.97 5.63 -8.39
N ALA A 9 12.88 5.80 -9.71
CA ALA A 9 11.66 6.26 -10.35
C ALA A 9 10.49 5.29 -10.07
N PRO A 10 9.26 5.79 -9.94
CA PRO A 10 8.10 4.91 -9.75
C PRO A 10 7.94 3.99 -10.97
N ALA A 11 7.89 2.68 -10.73
CA ALA A 11 7.61 1.69 -11.77
C ALA A 11 6.12 1.69 -12.14
N ASP A 12 5.27 1.97 -11.16
CA ASP A 12 3.83 2.09 -11.27
C ASP A 12 3.46 3.56 -11.33
N VAL A 13 3.16 4.06 -12.53
CA VAL A 13 2.81 5.47 -12.76
C VAL A 13 1.32 5.68 -13.00
N SER A 14 0.52 4.61 -12.94
CA SER A 14 -0.92 4.66 -13.22
C SER A 14 -1.69 3.68 -12.34
N GLY A 15 -2.48 4.21 -11.41
CA GLY A 15 -3.35 3.43 -10.53
C GLY A 15 -4.30 2.48 -11.27
N SER A 16 -4.71 2.83 -12.50
CA SER A 16 -5.58 1.99 -13.35
C SER A 16 -4.95 0.67 -13.81
N ARG A 17 -3.64 0.49 -13.66
CA ARG A 17 -2.94 -0.74 -14.05
C ARG A 17 -2.57 -1.62 -12.86
N LEU A 18 -2.90 -1.20 -11.65
CA LEU A 18 -2.70 -2.01 -10.46
C LEU A 18 -3.51 -3.29 -10.58
N ARG A 19 -2.92 -4.38 -10.07
CA ARG A 19 -3.52 -5.71 -10.01
C ARG A 19 -3.27 -6.29 -8.63
N LEU A 20 -4.15 -7.18 -8.20
CA LEU A 20 -4.04 -7.91 -6.94
C LEU A 20 -3.48 -9.31 -7.20
N ALA A 21 -2.42 -9.68 -6.49
CA ALA A 21 -1.95 -11.06 -6.39
C ALA A 21 -1.91 -11.48 -4.91
N LEU A 22 -2.42 -12.69 -4.63
CA LEU A 22 -2.39 -13.28 -3.30
C LEU A 22 -1.40 -14.43 -3.26
N ASN A 23 -0.59 -14.52 -2.21
CA ASN A 23 0.35 -15.62 -1.99
C ASN A 23 1.33 -15.88 -3.17
N ALA A 24 1.63 -14.83 -3.94
CA ALA A 24 2.59 -14.88 -5.04
C ALA A 24 4.04 -14.76 -4.54
N PRO A 25 5.04 -15.14 -5.35
CA PRO A 25 6.45 -14.94 -5.00
C PRO A 25 6.78 -13.49 -4.67
N GLU A 26 7.60 -13.28 -3.65
CA GLU A 26 7.95 -11.93 -3.18
C GLU A 26 8.74 -11.14 -4.25
N PRO A 27 8.24 -9.96 -4.68
CA PRO A 27 8.98 -9.06 -5.56
C PRO A 27 10.12 -8.33 -4.81
N PRO A 28 11.07 -7.70 -5.53
CA PRO A 28 12.09 -6.86 -4.91
C PRO A 28 11.48 -5.68 -4.12
N LEU A 29 11.83 -5.59 -2.84
CA LEU A 29 11.34 -4.55 -1.92
C LEU A 29 12.24 -3.32 -1.94
N LEU A 30 11.66 -2.12 -1.94
CA LEU A 30 12.41 -0.85 -1.85
C LEU A 30 12.52 -0.34 -0.40
N ALA A 31 11.49 -0.58 0.41
CA ALA A 31 11.50 -0.31 1.85
C ALA A 31 10.55 -1.29 2.54
N SER A 32 10.82 -1.64 3.79
CA SER A 32 9.92 -2.48 4.58
C SER A 32 9.93 -2.13 6.06
N HIS A 33 8.84 -2.47 6.74
CA HIS A 33 8.65 -2.28 8.16
C HIS A 33 7.88 -3.45 8.76
N ALA A 34 8.41 -4.04 9.82
CA ALA A 34 7.83 -5.21 10.47
C ALA A 34 7.12 -4.82 11.77
N LEU A 35 5.92 -5.35 11.96
CA LEU A 35 5.05 -5.19 13.11
C LEU A 35 4.85 -6.56 13.78
N ARG A 36 4.81 -6.57 15.11
CA ARG A 36 4.55 -7.79 15.89
C ARG A 36 3.11 -7.78 16.37
N HIS A 37 2.43 -8.91 16.24
CA HIS A 37 1.09 -9.07 16.79
C HIS A 37 1.20 -9.27 18.32
N PRO A 38 0.31 -8.69 19.14
CA PRO A 38 0.29 -8.90 20.58
C PRO A 38 0.17 -10.39 20.99
N ASP A 39 -0.62 -11.15 20.23
CA ASP A 39 -0.87 -12.58 20.47
C ASP A 39 0.11 -13.51 19.73
N GLY A 40 1.17 -12.95 19.11
CA GLY A 40 2.16 -13.69 18.35
C GLY A 40 1.94 -13.70 16.84
N GLY A 41 3.03 -13.88 16.09
CA GLY A 41 3.08 -13.64 14.64
C GLY A 41 3.57 -12.24 14.29
N ALA A 42 3.70 -11.97 13.00
CA ALA A 42 4.21 -10.71 12.48
C ALA A 42 3.54 -10.32 11.17
N LEU A 43 3.43 -9.02 10.94
CA LEU A 43 3.08 -8.44 9.66
C LEU A 43 4.25 -7.61 9.15
N ARG A 44 4.56 -7.70 7.86
CA ARG A 44 5.54 -6.84 7.20
C ARG A 44 4.84 -6.01 6.13
N LEU A 45 4.95 -4.70 6.27
CA LEU A 45 4.60 -3.72 5.26
C LEU A 45 5.81 -3.51 4.36
N ALA A 46 5.61 -3.44 3.05
CA ALA A 46 6.67 -3.14 2.12
C ALA A 46 6.21 -2.24 0.97
N VAL A 47 7.09 -1.29 0.62
CA VAL A 47 6.95 -0.44 -0.56
C VAL A 47 7.76 -1.02 -1.71
N LEU A 48 7.12 -1.12 -2.87
CA LEU A 48 7.73 -1.53 -4.14
C LEU A 48 7.94 -0.26 -5.00
N GLY A 49 7.81 -0.34 -6.33
CA GLY A 49 7.95 0.81 -7.22
C GLY A 49 6.67 1.63 -7.40
N ALA A 50 6.15 2.25 -6.35
CA ALA A 50 4.84 2.95 -6.26
C ALA A 50 3.62 2.01 -6.13
N SER A 51 3.89 0.86 -5.53
CA SER A 51 2.98 -0.23 -5.17
C SER A 51 3.38 -0.80 -3.81
N HIS A 52 2.71 -1.86 -3.37
CA HIS A 52 2.99 -2.44 -2.07
C HIS A 52 2.93 -3.96 -2.04
N LEU A 53 3.54 -4.51 -0.99
CA LEU A 53 3.39 -5.89 -0.54
C LEU A 53 3.11 -5.88 0.97
N VAL A 54 2.13 -6.66 1.40
CA VAL A 54 1.90 -6.99 2.81
C VAL A 54 2.11 -8.50 2.96
N THR A 55 2.95 -8.92 3.90
CA THR A 55 3.14 -10.34 4.25
C THR A 55 2.81 -10.57 5.72
N ILE A 56 2.11 -11.66 6.02
CA ILE A 56 1.74 -12.07 7.38
C ILE A 56 2.35 -13.44 7.65
N GLU A 57 3.04 -13.53 8.79
CA GLU A 57 3.49 -14.77 9.40
C GLU A 57 2.63 -15.04 10.64
N HIS A 58 1.83 -16.09 10.59
CA HIS A 58 1.00 -16.55 11.70
C HIS A 58 1.39 -17.99 12.07
N ALA A 59 1.07 -18.43 13.29
CA ALA A 59 1.53 -19.72 13.82
C ALA A 59 1.14 -20.94 12.95
N VAL A 60 0.02 -20.84 12.23
CA VAL A 60 -0.53 -21.93 11.40
C VAL A 60 -0.55 -21.63 9.90
N ALA A 61 -0.18 -20.41 9.48
CA ALA A 61 -0.32 -19.99 8.10
C ALA A 61 0.59 -18.81 7.76
N THR A 62 0.92 -18.67 6.48
CA THR A 62 1.49 -17.46 5.90
C THR A 62 0.52 -16.90 4.88
N PHE A 63 0.45 -15.58 4.77
CA PHE A 63 -0.39 -14.89 3.80
C PHE A 63 0.36 -13.72 3.17
N SER A 64 0.10 -13.42 1.90
CA SER A 64 0.56 -12.18 1.29
C SER A 64 -0.47 -11.53 0.36
N GLU A 65 -0.54 -10.20 0.43
CA GLU A 65 -1.26 -9.33 -0.51
C GLU A 65 -0.22 -8.50 -1.27
N GLN A 66 -0.21 -8.59 -2.60
CA GLN A 66 0.55 -7.69 -3.47
C GLN A 66 -0.42 -6.89 -4.34
N VAL A 67 -0.31 -5.55 -4.30
CA VAL A 67 -0.98 -4.66 -5.23
C VAL A 67 0.05 -3.89 -6.04
N SER A 68 0.23 -4.25 -7.31
CA SER A 68 1.22 -3.62 -8.22
C SER A 68 0.84 -3.79 -9.69
N CYS A 69 1.45 -3.02 -10.60
CA CYS A 69 1.19 -3.22 -12.05
C CYS A 69 1.95 -4.41 -12.64
N THR A 70 2.77 -5.11 -11.86
CA THR A 70 3.47 -6.34 -12.27
C THR A 70 2.90 -7.58 -11.61
N ALA A 71 1.94 -7.44 -10.70
CA ALA A 71 1.31 -8.58 -10.03
C ALA A 71 0.69 -9.53 -11.08
N GLU A 72 0.89 -10.84 -10.91
CA GLU A 72 0.18 -11.83 -11.73
C GLU A 72 -1.25 -11.93 -11.22
N SER A 73 -2.23 -11.54 -12.03
CA SER A 73 -3.65 -11.64 -11.65
C SER A 73 -4.49 -12.18 -12.79
N ASP A 74 -5.53 -12.93 -12.44
CA ASP A 74 -6.47 -13.51 -13.38
C ASP A 74 -7.42 -12.45 -13.98
N THR A 75 -7.68 -11.38 -13.24
CA THR A 75 -8.68 -10.33 -13.60
C THR A 75 -8.09 -9.19 -14.43
N GLY A 76 -6.76 -9.08 -14.54
CA GLY A 76 -6.07 -8.02 -15.28
C GLY A 76 -6.14 -6.60 -14.67
N MET A 77 -6.98 -6.35 -13.67
CA MET A 77 -7.12 -5.08 -12.93
C MET A 77 -7.39 -5.32 -11.43
N LEU A 78 -7.10 -4.33 -10.59
CA LEU A 78 -7.41 -4.31 -9.17
C LEU A 78 -8.93 -4.28 -8.99
N PRO A 79 -9.54 -5.31 -8.38
CA PRO A 79 -10.97 -5.30 -8.14
C PRO A 79 -11.36 -4.32 -7.03
N GLU A 80 -12.56 -3.74 -7.11
CA GLU A 80 -13.12 -2.92 -6.03
C GLU A 80 -13.36 -3.75 -4.75
N HIS A 81 -13.64 -5.04 -4.90
CA HIS A 81 -13.83 -5.98 -3.81
C HIS A 81 -13.18 -7.32 -4.15
N ALA A 82 -12.43 -7.90 -3.21
CA ALA A 82 -11.88 -9.24 -3.34
C ALA A 82 -12.02 -9.99 -2.01
N GLU A 83 -12.30 -11.28 -2.09
CA GLU A 83 -12.39 -12.17 -0.94
C GLU A 83 -11.61 -13.45 -1.22
N ALA A 84 -10.96 -13.99 -0.19
CA ALA A 84 -10.33 -15.30 -0.18
C ALA A 84 -10.37 -15.86 1.25
N SER A 85 -9.75 -17.02 1.48
CA SER A 85 -9.75 -17.64 2.82
C SER A 85 -9.19 -16.69 3.88
N GLY A 86 -10.04 -16.26 4.81
CA GLY A 86 -9.69 -15.32 5.87
C GLY A 86 -9.47 -13.87 5.42
N TYR A 87 -9.48 -13.61 4.11
CA TYR A 87 -9.07 -12.36 3.50
C TYR A 87 -10.25 -11.59 2.90
N ALA A 88 -10.26 -10.28 3.10
CA ALA A 88 -11.12 -9.37 2.35
C ALA A 88 -10.37 -8.07 2.03
N LEU A 89 -10.55 -7.56 0.82
CA LEU A 89 -10.08 -6.25 0.37
C LEU A 89 -11.23 -5.44 -0.21
N GLN A 90 -11.20 -4.15 0.09
CA GLN A 90 -11.95 -3.11 -0.60
C GLN A 90 -10.96 -2.13 -1.22
N SER A 91 -11.17 -1.74 -2.48
CA SER A 91 -10.36 -0.71 -3.14
C SER A 91 -11.24 0.41 -3.70
N ARG A 92 -10.68 1.61 -3.75
CA ARG A 92 -11.32 2.79 -4.32
C ARG A 92 -10.29 3.63 -5.05
N THR A 93 -10.61 4.02 -6.27
CA THR A 93 -9.82 5.00 -7.03
C THR A 93 -10.57 6.32 -7.11
N THR A 94 -9.95 7.41 -6.67
CA THR A 94 -10.53 8.76 -6.71
C THR A 94 -9.59 9.74 -7.41
N THR A 95 -10.16 10.72 -8.10
CA THR A 95 -9.42 11.88 -8.62
C THR A 95 -9.68 13.06 -7.69
N HIS A 96 -8.62 13.76 -7.30
CA HIS A 96 -8.67 14.94 -6.44
C HIS A 96 -8.12 16.15 -7.19
N ASP A 97 -8.66 17.33 -6.88
CA ASP A 97 -8.04 18.59 -7.28
C ASP A 97 -6.68 18.81 -6.59
N GLU A 98 -5.92 19.80 -7.07
CA GLU A 98 -4.56 20.08 -6.58
C GLU A 98 -4.51 20.34 -5.08
N ALA A 99 -5.42 21.16 -4.56
CA ALA A 99 -5.43 21.54 -3.16
C ALA A 99 -5.68 20.32 -2.25
N THR A 100 -6.70 19.54 -2.57
CA THR A 100 -7.09 18.34 -1.80
C THR A 100 -6.01 17.26 -1.88
N PHE A 101 -5.46 17.04 -3.09
CA PHE A 101 -4.42 16.04 -3.31
C PHE A 101 -3.14 16.36 -2.51
N ARG A 102 -2.68 17.61 -2.56
CA ARG A 102 -1.50 18.06 -1.81
C ARG A 102 -1.72 18.02 -0.30
N GLN A 103 -2.94 18.34 0.15
CA GLN A 103 -3.30 18.25 1.56
C GLN A 103 -3.23 16.80 2.06
N LEU A 104 -3.85 15.87 1.34
CA LEU A 104 -3.78 14.44 1.66
C LEU A 104 -2.32 13.95 1.69
N ALA A 105 -1.51 14.33 0.71
CA ALA A 105 -0.10 13.95 0.67
C ALA A 105 0.67 14.46 1.90
N ARG A 106 0.38 15.68 2.38
CA ARG A 106 1.01 16.20 3.61
C ARG A 106 0.59 15.40 4.83
N GLU A 107 -0.72 15.18 5.01
CA GLU A 107 -1.27 14.42 6.14
C GLU A 107 -0.68 13.00 6.22
N LEU A 108 -0.61 12.29 5.09
CA LEU A 108 -0.04 10.95 5.05
C LEU A 108 1.45 10.94 5.42
N ARG A 109 2.23 11.92 4.96
CA ARG A 109 3.65 12.02 5.36
C ARG A 109 3.82 12.30 6.85
N ASP A 110 2.97 13.15 7.41
CA ASP A 110 3.03 13.48 8.83
C ASP A 110 2.63 12.29 9.69
N ARG A 111 1.63 11.50 9.27
CA ARG A 111 1.30 10.21 9.90
C ARG A 111 2.49 9.24 9.85
N CYS A 112 3.13 9.05 8.70
CA CYS A 112 4.33 8.19 8.60
C CYS A 112 5.49 8.65 9.48
N ARG A 113 5.57 9.94 9.85
CA ARG A 113 6.61 10.45 10.75
C ARG A 113 6.26 10.27 12.22
N ALA A 114 4.97 10.35 12.55
CA ALA A 114 4.49 10.35 13.93
C ALA A 114 4.10 8.97 14.46
N GLU A 115 3.69 8.05 13.58
CA GLU A 115 3.01 6.81 13.96
C GLU A 115 3.91 5.58 13.74
N ASN A 116 3.91 4.65 14.70
CA ASN A 116 4.82 3.50 14.69
C ASN A 116 4.38 2.36 13.76
N ALA A 117 3.09 2.29 13.43
CA ALA A 117 2.51 1.22 12.61
C ALA A 117 2.29 1.62 11.14
N TRP A 118 3.05 2.62 10.69
CA TRP A 118 2.95 3.22 9.36
C TRP A 118 4.25 3.05 8.60
N LEU A 119 4.17 2.97 7.27
CA LEU A 119 5.29 2.96 6.33
C LEU A 119 4.96 3.86 5.15
N GLY A 120 5.89 4.71 4.74
CA GLY A 120 5.75 5.57 3.56
C GLY A 120 6.97 5.54 2.68
N GLY A 121 6.77 5.57 1.36
CA GLY A 121 7.79 5.76 0.35
C GLY A 121 7.46 6.96 -0.54
N THR A 122 8.38 7.92 -0.63
CA THR A 122 8.27 9.07 -1.54
C THR A 122 9.09 8.84 -2.80
N PHE A 123 8.53 9.10 -3.97
CA PHE A 123 9.21 8.89 -5.25
C PHE A 123 9.76 10.20 -5.84
N PRO A 124 10.82 10.15 -6.68
CA PRO A 124 11.34 11.33 -7.35
C PRO A 124 10.34 11.98 -8.31
N GLY A 125 10.54 13.27 -8.60
CA GLY A 125 9.80 14.02 -9.62
C GLY A 125 8.68 14.91 -9.08
N ASP A 126 7.95 14.44 -8.07
CA ASP A 126 6.90 15.21 -7.41
C ASP A 126 6.80 14.75 -5.95
N ASP A 127 6.73 15.69 -5.01
CA ASP A 127 6.74 15.31 -3.60
C ASP A 127 5.55 14.43 -3.24
N ALA A 128 4.37 14.66 -3.85
CA ALA A 128 3.11 14.00 -3.58
C ALA A 128 2.99 12.64 -4.29
N ALA A 129 4.01 12.22 -5.03
CA ALA A 129 4.16 10.83 -5.46
C ALA A 129 4.52 9.95 -4.26
N LEU A 130 3.52 9.28 -3.69
CA LEU A 130 3.63 8.55 -2.42
C LEU A 130 3.00 7.16 -2.52
N THR A 131 3.63 6.19 -1.87
CA THR A 131 2.96 4.97 -1.38
C THR A 131 3.00 4.97 0.13
N VAL A 132 1.85 4.83 0.78
CA VAL A 132 1.73 4.78 2.23
C VAL A 132 0.94 3.55 2.65
N LEU A 133 1.37 2.92 3.74
CA LEU A 133 0.73 1.79 4.36
C LEU A 133 0.59 2.03 5.86
N ALA A 134 -0.51 1.54 6.42
CA ALA A 134 -0.74 1.50 7.86
C ALA A 134 -1.38 0.16 8.22
N ALA A 135 -1.01 -0.44 9.35
CA ALA A 135 -1.59 -1.69 9.80
C ALA A 135 -1.77 -1.72 11.31
N GLU A 136 -2.69 -2.54 11.77
CA GLU A 136 -2.91 -2.79 13.18
C GLU A 136 -3.47 -4.20 13.40
N PRO A 137 -3.27 -4.79 14.60
CA PRO A 137 -3.92 -6.02 15.02
C PRO A 137 -5.45 -5.95 14.85
N ASP A 138 -6.06 -7.03 14.40
CA ASP A 138 -7.52 -7.20 14.29
C ASP A 138 -7.89 -8.62 14.76
N GLY A 139 -8.36 -8.75 16.00
CA GLY A 139 -8.56 -10.06 16.62
C GLY A 139 -7.27 -10.88 16.67
N THR A 140 -7.30 -12.08 16.09
CA THR A 140 -6.12 -12.96 15.90
C THR A 140 -5.36 -12.68 14.59
N GLY A 141 -5.85 -11.73 13.80
CA GLY A 141 -5.37 -11.39 12.49
C GLY A 141 -4.89 -9.95 12.39
N TRP A 142 -4.98 -9.40 11.18
CA TRP A 142 -4.51 -8.06 10.87
C TRP A 142 -5.51 -7.33 9.99
N ARG A 143 -5.56 -6.01 10.14
CA ARG A 143 -6.12 -5.12 9.14
C ARG A 143 -5.11 -4.07 8.73
N TRP A 144 -5.16 -3.68 7.47
CA TRP A 144 -4.27 -2.67 6.92
C TRP A 144 -4.98 -1.79 5.90
N GLN A 145 -4.41 -0.61 5.70
CA GLN A 145 -4.83 0.35 4.70
C GLN A 145 -3.63 0.81 3.89
N THR A 146 -3.85 1.07 2.60
CA THR A 146 -2.81 1.60 1.72
C THR A 146 -3.31 2.77 0.89
N TRP A 147 -2.40 3.70 0.57
CA TRP A 147 -2.65 4.86 -0.27
C TRP A 147 -1.55 4.97 -1.32
N HIS A 148 -1.95 4.99 -2.59
CA HIS A 148 -1.08 5.21 -3.73
C HIS A 148 -1.46 6.54 -4.40
N LEU A 149 -0.58 7.54 -4.29
CA LEU A 149 -0.80 8.88 -4.80
C LEU A 149 -0.01 9.08 -6.09
N TYR A 150 -0.73 9.34 -7.17
CA TYR A 150 -0.19 9.58 -8.51
C TYR A 150 -0.48 11.03 -8.94
N PRO A 151 0.47 11.97 -8.78
CA PRO A 151 0.29 13.33 -9.25
C PRO A 151 0.15 13.36 -10.77
N GLN A 152 -0.74 14.22 -11.28
CA GLN A 152 -0.84 14.44 -12.71
C GLN A 152 0.37 15.26 -13.21
N ARG A 153 0.71 15.12 -14.50
CA ARG A 153 1.88 15.81 -15.09
C ARG A 153 1.81 17.34 -15.04
N SER A 154 0.63 17.90 -14.77
CA SER A 154 0.40 19.32 -14.59
C SER A 154 0.19 19.61 -13.11
N GLN A 155 1.02 20.50 -12.53
CA GLN A 155 0.97 20.91 -11.11
C GLN A 155 -0.31 21.69 -10.73
N VAL A 156 -1.24 21.88 -11.65
CA VAL A 156 -2.54 22.54 -11.39
C VAL A 156 -3.71 21.57 -11.53
N SER A 157 -3.44 20.28 -11.75
CA SER A 157 -4.47 19.30 -12.09
C SER A 157 -4.69 18.22 -11.02
N GLY A 158 -3.99 18.29 -9.88
CA GLY A 158 -4.14 17.35 -8.78
C GLY A 158 -3.61 15.96 -9.10
N GLY A 159 -4.38 14.94 -8.75
CA GLY A 159 -3.86 13.57 -8.79
C GLY A 159 -4.91 12.50 -8.63
N VAL A 160 -4.49 11.27 -8.94
CA VAL A 160 -5.27 10.07 -8.69
C VAL A 160 -4.78 9.42 -7.40
N VAL A 161 -5.72 8.99 -6.57
CA VAL A 161 -5.47 8.25 -5.34
C VAL A 161 -6.10 6.88 -5.48
N VAL A 162 -5.32 5.83 -5.25
CA VAL A 162 -5.86 4.48 -5.03
C VAL A 162 -5.74 4.18 -3.55
N HIS A 163 -6.87 3.94 -2.90
CA HIS A 163 -6.96 3.54 -1.51
C HIS A 163 -7.40 2.07 -1.44
N THR A 164 -6.74 1.28 -0.60
CA THR A 164 -7.20 -0.07 -0.23
C THR A 164 -7.39 -0.18 1.27
N ALA A 165 -8.39 -0.95 1.67
CA ALA A 165 -8.60 -1.40 3.03
C ALA A 165 -8.75 -2.92 3.01
N SER A 166 -7.87 -3.60 3.72
CA SER A 166 -7.78 -5.05 3.71
C SER A 166 -7.76 -5.60 5.13
N ARG A 167 -8.18 -6.85 5.27
CA ARG A 167 -8.07 -7.62 6.49
C ARG A 167 -7.74 -9.07 6.19
N TRP A 168 -7.06 -9.71 7.12
CA TRP A 168 -6.83 -11.14 7.10
C TRP A 168 -6.97 -11.74 8.49
N HIS A 169 -7.69 -12.84 8.62
CA HIS A 169 -7.78 -13.67 9.83
C HIS A 169 -7.40 -15.13 9.51
N PRO A 170 -6.70 -15.83 10.42
CA PRO A 170 -6.35 -17.24 10.27
C PRO A 170 -7.55 -18.19 10.30
#